data_AF-M1DXM1-F1
#
_entry.id   AF-M1DXM1-F1
#
_cell.length_a   1.000
_cell.length_b   1.000
_cell.length_c   1.000
_cell.angle_alpha   90.00
_cell.angle_beta   90.00
_cell.angle_gamma   90.00
#
_symmetry.space_group_name_H-M   'P 1'
#
loop_
_entity.id
_entity.type
_entity.pdbx_description
1 polymer ?
#
loop_
_entity_poly.entity_id
_entity_poly.type
_entity_poly.pdbx_seq_one_letter_code
_entity_poly.pdbx_strand_id
1 'polypeptide(L)'
;MGHLAHSADVRTTRLEFAVPWMIDSAILGALNPLRTYVDDYTARVAACDSRHGVSSEVTTLKVEVTDLRKDVDYLKSTDFTSVLDATDDIDAPITFEIPLATNRHVHQDDMAADKSKA
;
A
#
# COMPACT_ATOMS: atom_id res chain seq x y z
N MET A 1 34.88 23.76 -1.25
CA MET A 1 33.42 23.70 -1.52
C MET A 1 32.95 22.37 -2.11
N GLY A 2 33.75 21.62 -2.89
CA GLY A 2 33.26 20.40 -3.59
C GLY A 2 33.00 19.14 -2.73
N HIS A 3 33.66 18.96 -1.59
CA HIS A 3 33.51 17.74 -0.78
C HIS A 3 32.15 17.61 -0.07
N LEU A 4 31.51 18.73 0.28
CA LEU A 4 30.19 18.70 0.91
C LEU A 4 29.09 18.32 -0.09
N ALA A 5 29.13 18.91 -1.29
CA ALA A 5 28.18 18.58 -2.35
C ALA A 5 28.28 17.10 -2.74
N HIS A 6 29.51 16.59 -2.88
CA HIS A 6 29.76 15.18 -3.18
C HIS A 6 29.29 14.24 -2.06
N SER A 7 29.47 14.61 -0.79
CA SER A 7 29.00 13.79 0.33
C SER A 7 27.47 13.79 0.49
N ALA A 8 26.79 14.88 0.11
CA ALA A 8 25.32 14.93 0.12
C ALA A 8 24.75 14.00 -0.97
N ASP A 9 25.30 14.10 -2.19
CA ASP A 9 24.94 13.27 -3.35
C ASP A 9 25.03 11.76 -3.05
N VAL A 10 26.17 11.30 -2.51
CA VAL A 10 26.36 9.88 -2.13
C VAL A 10 25.37 9.41 -1.05
N ARG A 11 24.97 10.28 -0.12
CA ARG A 11 23.99 9.92 0.92
C ARG A 11 22.58 9.80 0.34
N THR A 12 22.22 10.68 -0.60
CA THR A 12 20.95 10.63 -1.32
C THR A 12 20.82 9.33 -2.11
N THR A 13 21.79 8.99 -2.96
CA THR A 13 21.76 7.76 -3.76
C THR A 13 21.70 6.49 -2.89
N ARG A 14 22.37 6.48 -1.74
CA ARG A 14 22.33 5.34 -0.81
C ARG A 14 20.97 5.17 -0.14
N LEU A 15 20.27 6.27 0.15
CA LEU A 15 18.93 6.22 0.73
C LEU A 15 17.90 5.77 -0.30
N GLU A 16 17.98 6.29 -1.52
CA GLU A 16 17.14 5.90 -2.66
C GLU A 16 17.23 4.39 -2.92
N PHE A 17 18.41 3.80 -2.79
CA PHE A 17 18.58 2.35 -2.92
C PHE A 17 18.10 1.56 -1.68
N ALA A 18 18.26 2.10 -0.48
CA ALA A 18 17.95 1.37 0.76
C ALA A 18 16.44 1.29 1.02
N VAL A 19 15.67 2.33 0.69
CA VAL A 19 14.24 2.39 1.01
C VAL A 19 13.43 1.27 0.33
N PRO A 20 13.54 1.03 -0.99
CA PRO A 20 12.82 -0.06 -1.65
C PRO A 20 13.17 -1.43 -1.07
N TRP A 21 14.45 -1.67 -0.78
CA TRP A 21 14.90 -2.93 -0.18
C TRP A 21 14.35 -3.16 1.23
N MET A 22 14.27 -2.10 2.04
CA MET A 22 13.68 -2.17 3.37
C MET A 22 12.18 -2.48 3.32
N ILE A 23 11.46 -1.88 2.36
CA ILE A 23 10.03 -2.12 2.16
C ILE A 23 9.79 -3.57 1.72
N ASP A 24 10.50 -4.03 0.70
CA ASP A 24 10.41 -5.42 0.22
C ASP A 24 10.68 -6.43 1.35
N SER A 25 11.75 -6.20 2.12
CA SER A 25 12.09 -7.03 3.27
C SER A 25 11.00 -7.04 4.35
N ALA A 26 10.39 -5.89 4.65
CA ALA A 26 9.31 -5.79 5.62
C ALA A 26 8.04 -6.54 5.15
N ILE A 27 7.69 -6.41 3.87
CA ILE A 27 6.56 -7.12 3.27
C ILE A 27 6.79 -8.63 3.35
N LEU A 28 7.94 -9.12 2.88
CA LEU A 28 8.30 -10.54 2.97
C LEU A 28 8.29 -11.05 4.41
N GLY A 29 8.75 -10.22 5.36
CA GLY A 29 8.69 -10.48 6.79
C GLY A 29 7.26 -10.71 7.31
N ALA A 30 6.28 -9.98 6.79
CA ALA A 30 4.86 -10.13 7.16
C ALA A 30 4.16 -11.31 6.44
N LEU A 31 4.53 -11.58 5.19
CA LEU A 31 3.93 -12.66 4.39
C LEU A 31 4.29 -14.07 4.88
N ASN A 32 5.49 -14.26 5.45
CA ASN A 32 5.91 -15.57 5.95
C ASN A 32 5.04 -16.07 7.13
N PRO A 33 4.78 -15.25 8.18
CA PRO A 33 3.81 -15.59 9.21
C PRO A 33 2.40 -15.82 8.65
N LEU A 34 1.94 -14.99 7.71
CA LEU A 34 0.61 -15.13 7.11
C LEU A 34 0.45 -16.46 6.38
N ARG A 35 1.45 -16.87 5.59
CA ARG A 35 1.45 -18.18 4.93
C ARG A 35 1.37 -19.33 5.94
N THR A 36 2.14 -19.24 7.03
CA THR A 36 2.10 -20.24 8.10
C THR A 36 0.70 -20.33 8.73
N TYR A 37 0.06 -19.19 8.95
CA TYR A 37 -1.31 -19.13 9.47
C TYR A 37 -2.32 -19.76 8.49
N VAL A 38 -2.21 -19.48 7.19
CA VAL A 38 -3.09 -20.10 6.16
C VAL A 38 -2.89 -21.61 6.08
N ASP A 39 -1.65 -22.09 6.18
CA ASP A 39 -1.34 -23.54 6.22
C ASP A 39 -1.94 -24.21 7.48
N ASP A 40 -1.80 -23.60 8.66
CA ASP A 40 -2.45 -24.09 9.90
C ASP A 40 -3.98 -24.11 9.75
N TYR A 41 -4.55 -23.03 9.23
CA TYR A 41 -5.99 -22.92 9.02
C TYR A 41 -6.49 -23.99 8.04
N THR A 42 -5.75 -24.26 6.96
CA THR A 42 -6.02 -25.34 6.01
C THR A 42 -6.09 -26.69 6.72
N ALA A 43 -5.12 -26.99 7.60
CA ALA A 43 -5.10 -28.23 8.37
C ALA A 43 -6.30 -28.35 9.32
N ARG A 44 -6.69 -27.24 9.96
CA ARG A 44 -7.86 -27.20 10.85
C ARG A 44 -9.18 -27.40 10.10
N VAL A 45 -9.33 -26.81 8.91
CA VAL A 45 -10.51 -27.03 8.05
C VAL A 45 -10.59 -28.50 7.63
N ALA A 46 -9.48 -29.11 7.20
CA ALA A 46 -9.44 -30.53 6.85
C ALA A 46 -9.78 -31.45 8.05
N ALA A 47 -9.28 -31.12 9.24
CA ALA A 47 -9.63 -31.84 10.46
C ALA A 47 -11.14 -31.71 10.79
N CYS A 48 -11.72 -30.52 10.61
CA CYS A 48 -13.16 -30.30 10.81
C CYS A 48 -14.01 -31.13 9.86
N ASP A 49 -13.66 -31.12 8.57
CA ASP A 49 -14.29 -31.90 7.50
C ASP A 49 -14.32 -33.40 7.84
N SER A 50 -13.18 -33.93 8.30
CA SER A 50 -13.08 -35.34 8.69
C SER A 50 -13.89 -35.74 9.93
N ARG A 51 -14.14 -34.80 10.86
CA ARG A 51 -14.82 -35.07 12.14
C ARG A 51 -16.33 -34.87 12.08
N HIS A 52 -16.79 -33.87 11.35
CA HIS A 52 -18.20 -33.47 11.31
C HIS A 52 -18.88 -33.83 9.99
N GLY A 53 -18.12 -34.38 9.03
CA GLY A 53 -18.59 -34.64 7.68
C GLY A 53 -18.56 -33.40 6.79
N VAL A 54 -18.70 -33.61 5.48
CA VAL A 54 -18.67 -32.54 4.49
C VAL A 54 -19.94 -31.70 4.62
N SER A 55 -19.83 -30.50 5.18
CA SER A 55 -20.89 -29.49 5.15
C SER A 55 -20.65 -28.49 4.01
N SER A 56 -21.72 -27.85 3.55
CA SER A 56 -21.62 -26.77 2.55
C SER A 56 -20.73 -25.63 3.04
N GLU A 57 -20.81 -25.29 4.34
CA GLU A 57 -20.00 -24.25 4.96
C GLU A 57 -18.51 -24.61 4.96
N VAL A 58 -18.14 -25.82 5.37
CA VAL A 58 -16.75 -26.31 5.37
C VAL A 58 -16.20 -26.37 3.94
N THR A 59 -17.04 -26.75 2.98
CA THR A 59 -16.67 -26.78 1.56
C THR A 59 -16.39 -25.37 1.02
N THR A 60 -17.27 -24.40 1.30
CA THR A 60 -17.07 -22.99 0.93
C THR A 60 -15.80 -22.43 1.56
N LEU A 61 -15.63 -22.65 2.86
CA LEU A 61 -14.44 -22.18 3.59
C LEU A 61 -13.15 -22.77 3.02
N LYS A 62 -13.13 -24.05 2.64
CA LYS A 62 -11.98 -24.69 2.01
C LYS A 62 -11.60 -24.05 0.67
N VAL A 63 -12.59 -23.64 -0.12
CA VAL A 63 -12.37 -22.90 -1.37
C VAL A 63 -11.74 -21.54 -1.06
N GLU A 64 -12.30 -20.78 -0.13
CA GLU A 64 -11.78 -19.46 0.26
C GLU A 64 -10.34 -19.53 0.79
N VAL A 65 -10.02 -20.53 1.61
CA VAL A 65 -8.66 -20.74 2.13
C VAL A 65 -7.68 -21.11 1.01
N THR A 66 -8.14 -21.90 0.04
CA THR A 66 -7.33 -22.24 -1.14
C THR A 66 -7.07 -21.00 -2.00
N ASP A 67 -8.05 -20.12 -2.11
CA ASP A 67 -7.92 -18.86 -2.87
C ASP A 67 -6.98 -17.88 -2.16
N LEU A 68 -7.18 -17.68 -0.86
CA LEU A 68 -6.30 -16.86 -0.02
C LEU A 68 -4.85 -17.33 -0.08
N ARG A 69 -4.60 -18.64 -0.14
CA ARG A 69 -3.25 -19.17 -0.33
C ARG A 69 -2.62 -18.72 -1.64
N LYS A 70 -3.38 -18.73 -2.74
CA LYS A 70 -2.90 -18.24 -4.04
C LYS A 70 -2.58 -16.76 -3.97
N ASP A 71 -3.41 -15.97 -3.30
CA ASP A 71 -3.18 -14.54 -3.14
C ASP A 71 -1.91 -14.26 -2.35
N VAL A 72 -1.68 -15.00 -1.26
CA VAL A 72 -0.44 -14.89 -0.47
C VAL A 72 0.79 -15.31 -1.30
N ASP A 73 0.70 -16.39 -2.07
CA ASP A 73 1.79 -16.85 -2.92
C ASP A 73 2.04 -15.87 -4.09
N TYR A 74 0.99 -15.30 -4.68
CA TYR A 74 1.10 -14.24 -5.69
C TYR A 74 1.80 -13.01 -5.10
N LEU A 75 1.33 -12.52 -3.95
CA LEU A 75 1.89 -11.36 -3.29
C LEU A 75 3.36 -11.58 -2.91
N LYS A 76 3.75 -12.81 -2.54
CA LYS A 76 5.13 -13.18 -2.26
C LYS A 76 6.01 -13.24 -3.51
N SER A 77 5.44 -13.50 -4.68
CA SER A 77 6.14 -13.54 -5.96
C SER A 77 6.29 -12.17 -6.63
N THR A 78 5.53 -11.17 -6.16
CA THR A 78 5.62 -9.79 -6.63
C THR A 78 6.94 -9.17 -6.20
N ASP A 79 7.68 -8.62 -7.17
CA ASP A 79 8.81 -7.75 -6.89
C ASP A 79 8.31 -6.34 -6.58
N PHE A 80 8.32 -5.98 -5.30
CA PHE A 80 7.87 -4.66 -4.86
C PHE A 80 8.87 -3.56 -5.18
N THR A 81 10.13 -3.89 -5.48
CA THR A 81 11.11 -2.87 -5.87
C THR A 81 10.76 -2.26 -7.22
N SER A 82 10.37 -3.09 -8.19
CA SER A 82 9.83 -2.66 -9.49
C SER A 82 8.56 -1.79 -9.36
N VAL A 83 7.71 -2.04 -8.36
CA VAL A 83 6.49 -1.23 -8.12
C VAL A 83 6.84 0.16 -7.59
N LEU A 84 7.87 0.26 -6.74
CA LEU A 84 8.32 1.52 -6.14
C LEU A 84 9.19 2.35 -7.09
N ASP A 85 9.88 1.70 -8.03
CA ASP A 85 10.70 2.36 -9.07
C ASP A 85 9.81 3.08 -10.12
N ALA A 86 8.61 2.55 -10.39
CA ALA A 86 7.68 3.10 -11.38
C ALA A 86 7.07 4.48 -11.02
N THR A 87 7.36 5.03 -9.83
CA THR A 87 6.80 6.32 -9.38
C THR A 87 7.70 7.54 -9.61
N ASP A 88 8.91 7.37 -10.16
CA ASP A 88 9.81 8.50 -10.46
C ASP A 88 9.39 9.31 -11.72
N ASP A 89 8.39 8.86 -12.48
CA ASP A 89 7.74 9.62 -13.58
C ASP A 89 6.36 10.16 -13.16
N ILE A 90 6.24 10.70 -11.95
CA ILE A 90 5.01 11.37 -11.53
C ILE A 90 5.35 12.75 -10.94
N ASP A 91 5.58 13.72 -11.82
CA ASP A 91 5.48 15.16 -11.54
C ASP A 91 4.01 15.60 -11.29
N ALA A 92 3.18 14.66 -10.83
CA ALA A 92 1.80 14.84 -10.41
C ALA A 92 1.65 14.27 -9.00
N PRO A 93 1.02 14.97 -8.06
CA PRO A 93 0.74 14.37 -6.76
C PRO A 93 -0.16 13.16 -7.00
N ILE A 94 0.30 11.95 -6.64
CA ILE A 94 -0.56 10.77 -6.50
C ILE A 94 -1.54 11.10 -5.38
N THR A 95 -2.58 11.81 -5.75
CA THR A 95 -3.73 12.10 -4.92
C THR A 95 -4.47 10.78 -4.87
N PHE A 96 -4.12 9.92 -3.91
CA PHE A 96 -5.09 8.98 -3.40
C PHE A 96 -6.26 9.84 -2.89
N GLU A 97 -7.29 10.00 -3.72
CA GLU A 97 -8.50 10.77 -3.42
C GLU A 97 -9.19 10.19 -2.18
N ILE A 98 -8.78 10.66 -1.02
CA ILE A 98 -9.71 10.83 0.10
C ILE A 98 -10.52 12.07 -0.29
N PRO A 99 -11.85 12.00 -0.45
CA PRO A 99 -12.65 13.15 -0.79
C PRO A 99 -12.55 14.15 0.36
N LEU A 100 -11.66 15.14 0.19
CA LEU A 100 -11.54 16.26 1.10
C LEU A 100 -12.80 17.10 0.88
N ALA A 101 -13.78 16.95 1.77
CA ALA A 101 -15.04 17.66 1.68
C ALA A 101 -14.79 19.16 1.52
N THR A 102 -15.10 19.66 0.32
CA THR A 102 -15.07 21.06 -0.08
C THR A 102 -15.89 21.91 0.88
N ASN A 103 -15.27 22.62 1.82
CA ASN A 103 -15.89 23.78 2.45
C ASN A 103 -15.52 25.04 1.65
N ARG A 104 -16.45 25.45 0.81
CA ARG A 104 -16.32 26.65 -0.02
C ARG A 104 -16.36 27.88 0.90
N HIS A 105 -15.20 28.42 1.28
CA HIS A 105 -15.12 29.74 1.91
C HIS A 105 -15.14 30.81 0.80
N VAL A 106 -16.35 31.26 0.44
CA VAL A 106 -16.53 32.43 -0.42
C VAL A 106 -16.28 33.67 0.44
N HIS A 107 -15.13 34.31 0.23
CA HIS A 107 -14.91 35.67 0.72
C HIS A 107 -15.48 36.63 -0.33
N GLN A 108 -16.55 37.33 0.03
CA GLN A 108 -17.23 38.31 -0.80
C GLN A 108 -16.78 39.69 -0.34
N ASP A 109 -15.81 40.27 -1.04
CA ASP A 109 -15.35 41.64 -0.79
C ASP A 109 -16.29 42.63 -1.50
N ASP A 110 -17.18 43.24 -0.73
CA ASP A 110 -17.88 44.46 -1.12
C ASP A 110 -16.93 45.66 -1.00
N MET A 111 -16.46 46.21 -2.12
CA MET A 111 -15.86 47.55 -2.15
C MET A 111 -16.82 48.55 -2.79
N ALA A 112 -17.41 49.39 -1.94
CA ALA A 112 -18.06 50.63 -2.31
C ALA A 112 -17.04 51.61 -2.91
N ALA A 113 -17.37 52.17 -4.07
CA ALA A 113 -16.69 53.35 -4.61
C ALA A 113 -17.70 54.50 -4.75
N ASP A 114 -17.86 55.23 -3.66
CA ASP A 114 -18.26 56.64 -3.68
C ASP A 114 -17.10 57.45 -4.27
N LYS A 115 -17.35 58.16 -5.38
CA LYS A 115 -16.60 59.37 -5.70
C LYS A 115 -17.53 60.46 -6.21
N SER A 116 -17.42 61.58 -5.50
CA SER A 116 -18.21 62.80 -5.57
C SER A 116 -18.04 63.63 -6.84
N LYS A 117 -19.09 64.44 -7.06
CA LYS A 117 -19.25 65.68 -7.84
C LYS A 117 -18.00 66.44 -8.32
N ALA A 118 -18.09 66.95 -9.54
CA ALA A 118 -17.98 68.39 -9.85
C ALA A 118 -18.86 68.71 -11.06
#